data_AF-A0A444XIM2-F1
#
_entry.id   AF-A0A444XIM2-F1
#
_cell.length_a   1.000
_cell.length_b   1.000
_cell.length_c   1.000
_cell.angle_alpha   90.00
_cell.angle_beta   90.00
_cell.angle_gamma   90.00
#
_symmetry.space_group_name_H-M   'P 1'
#
loop_
_entity.id
_entity.type
_entity.pdbx_description
1 polymer ?
#
loop_
_entity_poly.entity_id
_entity_poly.type
_entity_poly.pdbx_seq_one_letter_code
_entity_poly.pdbx_strand_id
1 'polypeptide(L)'
;MSQVVWNSHSKDSFDRNWNDFLLNFGLVDNKWLSDLYEDRHVWVPIYLDHHFWAGMRSTQRSESMHSFFNKFITWNTSLIQFFKQYDNCLGSREQAERESDAADFHTVIPCATKSSIEAQFQDVYTHQKFREVQAQFRGKANCITKLTNSALGYSVYEVGEQIFSSIFNKFVVTYDSVAAEVKCQCLLFESRGILCRHALSVLSFERVSQVSPRYILERWSKKVKR
;
A
#
# COMPACT_ATOMS: atom_id res chain seq x y z
N MET A 1 -3.89 -7.78 -17.48
CA MET A 1 -4.92 -7.42 -16.48
C MET A 1 -4.35 -6.92 -15.15
N SER A 2 -3.55 -7.69 -14.38
CA SER A 2 -3.09 -7.25 -13.04
C SER A 2 -2.37 -5.90 -13.05
N GLN A 3 -1.45 -5.66 -13.97
CA GLN A 3 -0.74 -4.37 -14.08
C GLN A 3 -1.69 -3.20 -14.36
N VAL A 4 -2.70 -3.38 -15.22
CA VAL A 4 -3.69 -2.34 -15.55
C VAL A 4 -4.53 -1.96 -14.33
N VAL A 5 -4.93 -2.95 -13.54
CA VAL A 5 -5.83 -2.78 -12.39
C VAL A 5 -5.10 -2.15 -11.19
N TRP A 6 -3.88 -2.61 -10.91
CA TRP A 6 -3.16 -2.24 -9.68
C TRP A 6 -2.16 -1.08 -9.86
N ASN A 7 -1.76 -0.75 -11.09
CA ASN A 7 -0.80 0.34 -11.36
C ASN A 7 -1.42 1.58 -11.98
N SER A 8 -2.75 1.64 -12.09
CA SER A 8 -3.40 2.86 -12.53
C SER A 8 -3.43 3.88 -11.38
N HIS A 9 -3.29 5.16 -11.69
CA HIS A 9 -3.10 6.23 -10.70
C HIS A 9 -4.19 7.30 -10.74
N SER A 10 -5.03 7.26 -11.78
CA SER A 10 -6.24 8.03 -11.96
C SER A 10 -7.28 7.20 -12.72
N LYS A 11 -8.55 7.59 -12.62
CA LYS A 11 -9.65 6.97 -13.38
C LYS A 11 -9.37 7.01 -14.88
N ASP A 12 -8.93 8.17 -15.40
CA ASP A 12 -8.55 8.30 -16.81
C ASP A 12 -7.38 7.42 -17.22
N SER A 13 -6.37 7.25 -16.34
CA SER A 13 -5.25 6.35 -16.64
C SER A 13 -5.70 4.88 -16.68
N PHE A 14 -6.63 4.51 -15.80
CA PHE A 14 -7.21 3.17 -15.80
C PHE A 14 -8.01 2.92 -17.07
N ASP A 15 -8.89 3.84 -17.46
CA ASP A 15 -9.73 3.68 -18.64
C ASP A 15 -8.89 3.58 -19.93
N ARG A 16 -7.82 4.39 -20.04
CA ARG A 16 -6.87 4.27 -21.15
C ARG A 16 -6.13 2.93 -21.14
N ASN A 17 -5.53 2.55 -20.01
CA ASN A 17 -4.77 1.30 -19.91
C ASN A 17 -5.67 0.06 -20.11
N TRP A 18 -6.94 0.13 -19.71
CA TRP A 18 -7.93 -0.91 -19.92
C TRP A 18 -8.27 -1.07 -21.40
N ASN A 19 -8.54 0.05 -22.09
CA ASN A 19 -8.78 0.04 -23.53
C ASN A 19 -7.58 -0.48 -24.32
N ASP A 20 -6.36 -0.03 -23.99
CA ASP A 20 -5.14 -0.53 -24.62
C ASP A 20 -4.97 -2.04 -24.39
N PHE A 21 -5.29 -2.54 -23.20
CA PHE A 21 -5.29 -3.97 -22.93
C PHE A 21 -6.33 -4.72 -23.78
N LEU A 22 -7.55 -4.23 -23.93
CA LEU A 22 -8.55 -4.87 -24.78
C LEU A 22 -8.12 -4.91 -26.24
N LEU A 23 -7.59 -3.80 -26.76
CA LEU A 23 -7.13 -3.70 -28.15
C LEU A 23 -5.93 -4.62 -28.44
N ASN A 24 -4.91 -4.58 -27.58
CA ASN A 24 -3.68 -5.35 -27.78
C ASN A 24 -3.90 -6.87 -27.79
N PHE A 25 -4.93 -7.34 -27.10
CA PHE A 25 -5.26 -8.77 -27.02
C PHE A 25 -6.47 -9.16 -27.88
N GLY A 26 -7.07 -8.23 -28.63
CA GLY A 26 -8.24 -8.50 -29.47
C GLY A 26 -9.48 -8.91 -28.67
N LEU A 27 -9.66 -8.36 -27.47
CA LEU A 27 -10.67 -8.75 -26.49
C LEU A 27 -11.86 -7.78 -26.41
N VAL A 28 -11.99 -6.86 -27.36
CA VAL A 28 -12.98 -5.76 -27.34
C VAL A 28 -14.42 -6.28 -27.25
N ASP A 29 -14.75 -7.35 -27.98
CA ASP A 29 -16.11 -7.92 -28.01
C ASP A 29 -16.37 -8.96 -26.91
N ASN A 30 -15.44 -9.11 -25.95
CA ASN A 30 -15.59 -10.06 -24.88
C ASN A 30 -16.63 -9.56 -23.86
N LYS A 31 -17.83 -10.15 -23.90
CA LYS A 31 -18.93 -9.79 -23.01
C LYS A 31 -18.55 -9.81 -21.53
N TRP A 32 -17.79 -10.82 -21.09
CA TRP A 32 -17.37 -10.91 -19.68
C TRP A 32 -16.47 -9.75 -19.26
N LEU A 33 -15.55 -9.32 -20.13
CA LEU A 33 -14.70 -8.15 -19.86
C LEU A 33 -15.48 -6.83 -19.89
N SER A 34 -16.51 -6.74 -20.75
CA SER A 34 -17.43 -5.59 -20.75
C SER A 34 -18.20 -5.51 -19.45
N ASP A 35 -18.84 -6.61 -19.02
CA ASP A 35 -19.59 -6.68 -17.76
C ASP A 35 -18.65 -6.37 -16.56
N LEU A 36 -17.45 -6.92 -16.56
CA LEU A 36 -16.43 -6.66 -15.54
C LEU A 36 -16.00 -5.18 -15.49
N TYR A 37 -15.92 -4.50 -16.64
CA TYR A 37 -15.60 -3.08 -16.71
C TYR A 37 -16.75 -2.22 -16.16
N GLU A 38 -18.01 -2.58 -16.39
CA GLU A 38 -19.15 -1.87 -15.77
C GLU A 38 -19.09 -1.94 -14.24
N ASP A 39 -18.70 -3.10 -13.72
CA ASP A 39 -18.51 -3.34 -12.29
C ASP A 39 -17.20 -2.77 -11.71
N ARG A 40 -16.40 -2.02 -12.48
CA ARG A 40 -15.09 -1.48 -12.04
C ARG A 40 -15.13 -0.75 -10.69
N HIS A 41 -16.27 -0.15 -10.36
CA HIS A 41 -16.49 0.57 -9.11
C HIS A 41 -16.45 -0.31 -7.85
N VAL A 42 -16.63 -1.64 -7.96
CA VAL A 42 -16.60 -2.56 -6.80
C VAL A 42 -15.28 -3.31 -6.62
N TRP A 43 -14.37 -3.27 -7.60
CA TRP A 43 -13.16 -4.10 -7.56
C TRP A 43 -11.87 -3.38 -7.98
N VAL A 44 -11.95 -2.20 -8.62
CA VAL A 44 -10.77 -1.42 -9.00
C VAL A 44 -10.40 -0.46 -7.86
N PRO A 45 -9.16 -0.50 -7.34
CA PRO A 45 -8.75 0.27 -6.17
C PRO A 45 -8.97 1.79 -6.28
N ILE A 46 -8.79 2.38 -7.47
CA ILE A 46 -8.97 3.83 -7.72
C ILE A 46 -10.45 4.25 -7.66
N TYR A 47 -11.36 3.30 -7.76
CA TYR A 47 -12.80 3.55 -7.63
C TYR A 47 -13.31 3.21 -6.23
N LEU A 48 -12.56 2.45 -5.44
CA LEU A 48 -12.83 2.14 -4.03
C LEU A 48 -12.42 3.29 -3.08
N ASP A 49 -12.40 4.53 -3.60
CA ASP A 49 -11.97 5.73 -2.89
C ASP A 49 -12.59 5.78 -1.48
N HIS A 50 -11.76 6.17 -0.52
CA HIS A 50 -12.11 6.37 0.90
C HIS A 50 -12.43 5.11 1.73
N HIS A 51 -12.26 3.91 1.18
CA HIS A 51 -12.39 2.67 1.96
C HIS A 51 -11.03 2.14 2.39
N PHE A 52 -10.90 1.83 3.68
CA PHE A 52 -9.72 1.17 4.22
C PHE A 52 -9.78 -0.33 3.94
N TRP A 53 -8.84 -0.85 3.15
CA TRP A 53 -8.76 -2.28 2.79
C TRP A 53 -7.40 -2.90 3.08
N ALA A 54 -6.51 -2.17 3.76
CA ALA A 54 -5.21 -2.66 4.26
C ALA A 54 -4.27 -3.28 3.21
N GLY A 55 -4.48 -3.02 1.91
CA GLY A 55 -3.71 -3.68 0.85
C GLY A 55 -4.23 -5.06 0.43
N MET A 56 -5.39 -5.51 0.94
CA MET A 56 -6.01 -6.77 0.55
C MET A 56 -6.51 -6.81 -0.89
N ARG A 57 -5.99 -7.75 -1.69
CA ARG A 57 -6.54 -8.06 -3.01
C ARG A 57 -7.67 -9.07 -2.88
N SER A 58 -8.66 -9.04 -3.78
CA SER A 58 -9.84 -9.92 -3.74
C SER A 58 -9.49 -11.42 -3.64
N THR A 59 -8.43 -11.86 -4.32
CA THR A 59 -7.95 -13.27 -4.31
C THR A 59 -6.89 -13.56 -3.24
N GLN A 60 -6.40 -12.57 -2.49
CA GLN A 60 -5.27 -12.75 -1.58
C GLN A 60 -5.57 -13.78 -0.49
N ARG A 61 -6.83 -13.84 -0.01
CA ARG A 61 -7.24 -14.83 1.00
C ARG A 61 -7.14 -16.26 0.50
N SER A 62 -7.68 -16.55 -0.68
CA SER A 62 -7.61 -17.90 -1.26
C SER A 62 -6.18 -18.27 -1.68
N GLU A 63 -5.43 -17.32 -2.25
CA GLU A 63 -4.03 -17.53 -2.65
C GLU A 63 -3.13 -17.77 -1.44
N SER A 64 -3.31 -17.01 -0.34
CA SER A 64 -2.57 -17.20 0.90
C SER A 64 -2.89 -18.55 1.53
N MET A 65 -4.15 -18.95 1.58
CA MET A 65 -4.56 -20.25 2.12
C MET A 65 -4.00 -21.40 1.28
N HIS A 66 -4.04 -21.27 -0.05
CA HIS A 66 -3.48 -22.26 -0.96
C HIS A 66 -1.96 -22.36 -0.80
N SER A 67 -1.24 -21.24 -0.78
CA SER A 67 0.22 -21.22 -0.55
C SER A 67 0.62 -21.78 0.81
N PHE A 68 -0.23 -21.60 1.83
CA PHE A 68 0.00 -22.08 3.17
C PHE A 68 -0.15 -23.60 3.24
N PHE A 69 -1.28 -24.13 2.74
CA PHE A 69 -1.56 -25.56 2.78
C PHE A 69 -0.74 -26.40 1.81
N ASN A 70 -0.36 -25.87 0.65
CA ASN A 70 0.44 -26.62 -0.34
C ASN A 70 1.81 -27.06 0.18
N LYS A 71 2.31 -26.46 1.27
CA LYS A 71 3.54 -26.89 1.94
C LYS A 71 3.38 -28.19 2.73
N PHE A 72 2.15 -28.55 3.10
CA PHE A 72 1.85 -29.64 4.02
C PHE A 72 0.89 -30.68 3.42
N ILE A 73 0.06 -30.28 2.46
CA ILE A 73 -0.98 -31.10 1.85
C ILE A 73 -0.68 -31.23 0.36
N THR A 74 -0.70 -32.47 -0.11
CA THR A 74 -0.58 -32.82 -1.53
C THR A 74 -1.80 -33.63 -1.97
N TRP A 75 -1.94 -33.86 -3.27
CA TRP A 75 -3.04 -34.68 -3.81
C TRP A 75 -3.03 -36.14 -3.29
N ASN A 76 -1.91 -36.60 -2.73
CA ASN A 76 -1.74 -37.93 -2.13
C ASN A 76 -2.02 -37.99 -0.61
N THR A 77 -2.37 -36.87 0.02
CA THR A 77 -2.58 -36.83 1.48
C THR A 77 -3.93 -37.47 1.84
N SER A 78 -3.90 -38.57 2.60
CA SER A 78 -5.13 -39.20 3.11
C SER A 78 -5.86 -38.33 4.14
N LEU A 79 -7.14 -38.58 4.37
CA LEU A 79 -7.96 -37.81 5.33
C LEU A 79 -7.40 -37.87 6.76
N ILE A 80 -6.84 -39.01 7.18
CA ILE A 80 -6.23 -39.17 8.51
C ILE A 80 -4.92 -38.36 8.60
N GLN A 81 -4.12 -38.35 7.52
CA GLN A 81 -2.90 -37.54 7.46
C GLN A 81 -3.23 -36.04 7.39
N PHE A 82 -4.35 -35.65 6.77
CA PHE A 82 -4.78 -34.26 6.69
C PHE A 82 -4.93 -33.63 8.07
N PHE A 83 -5.59 -34.29 9.03
CA PHE A 83 -5.74 -33.73 10.38
C PHE A 83 -4.38 -33.46 11.05
N LYS A 84 -3.45 -34.41 10.95
CA LYS A 84 -2.08 -34.22 11.49
C LYS A 84 -1.33 -33.09 10.78
N GLN A 85 -1.47 -32.99 9.47
CA GLN A 85 -0.82 -31.93 8.69
C GLN A 85 -1.45 -30.56 8.95
N TYR A 86 -2.75 -30.51 9.19
CA TYR A 86 -3.46 -29.30 9.57
C TYR A 86 -2.94 -28.74 10.90
N ASP A 87 -2.80 -29.58 11.93
CA ASP A 87 -2.24 -29.17 13.23
C ASP A 87 -0.80 -28.68 13.10
N ASN A 88 0.03 -29.39 12.32
CA ASN A 88 1.40 -28.94 12.02
C ASN A 88 1.43 -27.59 11.30
N CYS A 89 0.50 -27.38 10.37
CA CYS A 89 0.37 -26.15 9.61
C CYS A 89 0.05 -24.98 10.56
N LEU A 90 -0.94 -25.16 11.44
CA LEU A 90 -1.29 -24.18 12.47
C LEU A 90 -0.11 -23.89 13.40
N GLY A 91 0.54 -24.92 13.93
CA GLY A 91 1.70 -24.77 14.81
C GLY A 91 2.86 -24.03 14.14
N SER A 92 3.09 -24.27 12.85
CA SER A 92 4.10 -23.53 12.07
C SER A 92 3.75 -22.05 11.92
N ARG A 93 2.45 -21.70 11.78
CA ARG A 93 2.02 -20.29 11.69
C ARG A 93 2.18 -19.57 13.02
N GLU A 94 1.73 -20.20 14.10
CA GLU A 94 1.89 -19.67 15.46
C GLU A 94 3.36 -19.47 15.81
N GLN A 95 4.22 -20.42 15.44
CA GLN A 95 5.66 -20.29 15.65
C GLN A 95 6.24 -19.10 14.88
N ALA A 96 5.89 -18.93 13.61
CA ALA A 96 6.36 -17.81 12.79
C ALA A 96 5.84 -16.45 13.32
N GLU A 97 4.61 -16.40 13.84
CA GLU A 97 4.07 -15.20 14.49
C GLU A 97 4.86 -14.87 15.76
N ARG A 98 5.13 -15.87 16.63
CA ARG A 98 5.95 -15.67 17.83
C ARG A 98 7.37 -15.19 17.51
N GLU A 99 7.99 -15.74 16.46
CA GLU A 99 9.33 -15.30 16.02
C GLU A 99 9.31 -13.86 15.50
N SER A 100 8.26 -13.49 14.75
CA SER A 100 8.08 -12.12 14.27
C SER A 100 7.86 -11.14 15.43
N ASP A 101 7.03 -11.50 16.40
CA ASP A 101 6.78 -10.67 17.58
C ASP A 101 8.06 -10.52 18.41
N ALA A 102 8.79 -11.61 18.64
CA ALA A 102 10.07 -11.57 19.33
C ALA A 102 11.09 -10.66 18.61
N ALA A 103 11.16 -10.73 17.28
CA ALA A 103 12.00 -9.83 16.49
C ALA A 103 11.57 -8.37 16.63
N ASP A 104 10.26 -8.09 16.60
CA ASP A 104 9.70 -6.76 16.78
C ASP A 104 10.05 -6.13 18.14
N PHE A 105 10.09 -6.95 19.21
CA PHE A 105 10.43 -6.52 20.56
C PHE A 105 11.93 -6.39 20.82
N HIS A 106 12.73 -7.31 20.28
CA HIS A 106 14.15 -7.42 20.65
C HIS A 106 15.11 -6.78 19.66
N THR A 107 14.64 -6.42 18.46
CA THR A 107 15.50 -5.86 17.42
C THR A 107 14.89 -4.62 16.79
N VAL A 108 15.74 -3.78 16.19
CA VAL A 108 15.34 -2.53 15.55
C VAL A 108 15.83 -2.53 14.11
N ILE A 109 14.92 -2.33 13.16
CA ILE A 109 15.29 -2.10 11.76
C ILE A 109 15.78 -0.65 11.64
N PRO A 110 17.03 -0.39 11.21
CA PRO A 110 17.52 0.97 11.06
C PRO A 110 16.71 1.79 10.04
N CYS A 111 16.56 3.08 10.29
CA CYS A 111 15.98 4.00 9.31
C CYS A 111 16.85 4.07 8.04
N ALA A 112 16.20 4.15 6.88
CA ALA A 112 16.85 4.30 5.58
C ALA A 112 17.29 5.75 5.34
N THR A 113 16.66 6.71 6.03
CA THR A 113 16.95 8.14 5.94
C THR A 113 17.17 8.73 7.34
N LYS A 114 17.61 10.00 7.38
CA LYS A 114 17.71 10.78 8.63
C LYS A 114 16.41 11.51 8.99
N SER A 115 15.27 11.12 8.41
CA SER A 115 13.99 11.76 8.69
C SER A 115 13.48 11.41 10.07
N SER A 116 13.13 12.41 10.87
CA SER A 116 12.47 12.23 12.17
C SER A 116 11.06 11.63 12.03
N ILE A 117 10.40 11.83 10.89
CA ILE A 117 9.11 11.16 10.57
C ILE A 117 9.32 9.66 10.40
N GLU A 118 10.41 9.23 9.75
CA GLU A 118 10.73 7.81 9.63
C GLU A 118 10.97 7.18 11.01
N ALA A 119 11.71 7.87 11.88
CA ALA A 119 11.96 7.43 13.26
C ALA A 119 10.66 7.29 14.09
N GLN A 120 9.67 8.17 13.90
CA GLN A 120 8.35 8.03 14.55
C GLN A 120 7.66 6.72 14.17
N PHE A 121 7.68 6.35 12.88
CA PHE A 121 7.09 5.08 12.44
C PHE A 121 7.91 3.87 12.91
N GLN A 122 9.24 3.99 12.98
CA GLN A 122 10.14 2.92 13.47
C GLN A 122 9.82 2.51 14.92
N ASP A 123 9.60 3.51 15.78
CA ASP A 123 9.31 3.31 17.20
C ASP A 123 7.97 2.59 17.42
N VAL A 124 6.95 2.95 16.63
CA VAL A 124 5.59 2.48 16.86
C VAL A 124 5.25 1.21 16.08
N TYR A 125 5.62 1.12 14.79
CA TYR A 125 5.12 0.07 13.90
C TYR A 125 5.91 -1.23 13.97
N THR A 126 5.20 -2.35 13.75
CA THR A 126 5.79 -3.69 13.52
C THR A 126 6.84 -3.64 12.42
N HIS A 127 7.85 -4.52 12.45
CA HIS A 127 8.92 -4.55 11.45
C HIS A 127 8.39 -4.69 10.04
N GLN A 128 7.40 -5.57 9.86
CA GLN A 128 6.76 -5.79 8.57
C GLN A 128 6.14 -4.48 8.03
N LYS A 129 5.38 -3.75 8.86
CA LYS A 129 4.75 -2.50 8.44
C LYS A 129 5.76 -1.37 8.28
N PHE A 130 6.78 -1.30 9.13
CA PHE A 130 7.84 -0.33 9.00
C PHE A 130 8.60 -0.48 7.69
N ARG A 131 8.87 -1.70 7.21
CA ARG A 131 9.48 -1.92 5.88
C ARG A 131 8.66 -1.32 4.74
N GLU A 132 7.34 -1.39 4.81
CA GLU A 132 6.46 -0.74 3.81
C GLU A 132 6.59 0.79 3.87
N VAL A 133 6.68 1.37 5.07
CA VAL A 133 6.96 2.81 5.26
C VAL A 133 8.32 3.18 4.66
N GLN A 134 9.36 2.40 4.93
CA GLN A 134 10.70 2.64 4.37
C GLN A 134 10.70 2.61 2.84
N ALA A 135 9.90 1.73 2.22
CA ALA A 135 9.75 1.70 0.76
C ALA A 135 9.19 3.03 0.22
N GLN A 136 8.27 3.68 0.94
CA GLN A 136 7.79 5.02 0.59
C GLN A 136 8.87 6.10 0.78
N PHE A 137 9.66 6.03 1.86
CA PHE A 137 10.80 6.95 2.07
C PHE A 137 11.87 6.81 0.99
N ARG A 138 12.21 5.59 0.55
CA ARG A 138 13.15 5.37 -0.55
C ARG A 138 12.58 5.87 -1.87
N GLY A 139 11.31 5.56 -2.15
CA GLY A 139 10.62 5.99 -3.37
C GLY A 139 10.48 7.50 -3.50
N LYS A 140 10.44 8.23 -2.38
CA LYS A 140 10.42 9.70 -2.35
C LYS A 140 11.61 10.32 -3.08
N ALA A 141 12.77 9.66 -3.15
CA ALA A 141 13.93 10.18 -3.88
C ALA A 141 13.67 10.43 -5.36
N ASN A 142 12.66 9.77 -5.94
CA ASN A 142 12.24 9.93 -7.33
C ASN A 142 11.11 10.97 -7.50
N CYS A 143 10.72 11.67 -6.42
CA CYS A 143 9.67 12.67 -6.45
C CYS A 143 10.24 14.09 -6.61
N ILE A 144 9.63 14.86 -7.50
CA ILE A 144 9.87 16.30 -7.67
C ILE A 144 8.61 17.04 -7.22
N THR A 145 8.74 17.83 -6.15
CA THR A 145 7.64 18.62 -5.60
C THR A 145 7.67 20.03 -6.16
N LYS A 146 6.52 20.52 -6.64
CA LYS A 146 6.31 21.90 -7.07
C LYS A 146 5.10 22.50 -6.36
N LEU A 147 5.28 23.63 -5.68
CA LEU A 147 4.17 24.41 -5.13
C LEU A 147 3.37 25.03 -6.29
N THR A 148 2.07 24.83 -6.28
CA THR A 148 1.15 25.34 -7.32
C THR A 148 0.30 26.49 -6.82
N ASN A 149 -0.23 26.37 -5.60
CA ASN A 149 -1.03 27.41 -4.97
C ASN A 149 -0.81 27.40 -3.46
N SER A 150 -0.88 28.56 -2.82
CA SER A 150 -0.85 28.68 -1.35
C SER A 150 -1.72 29.86 -0.92
N ALA A 151 -2.70 29.59 -0.07
CA ALA A 151 -3.61 30.59 0.48
C ALA A 151 -4.02 30.22 1.90
N LEU A 152 -3.94 31.18 2.83
CA LEU A 152 -4.49 31.07 4.20
C LEU A 152 -4.09 29.79 4.95
N GLY A 153 -2.84 29.35 4.82
CA GLY A 153 -2.34 28.15 5.51
C GLY A 153 -2.68 26.83 4.81
N TYR A 154 -3.31 26.88 3.64
CA TYR A 154 -3.58 25.75 2.75
C TYR A 154 -2.73 25.84 1.49
N SER A 155 -1.94 24.79 1.23
CA SER A 155 -1.02 24.70 0.10
C SER A 155 -1.38 23.52 -0.81
N VAL A 156 -1.30 23.74 -2.12
CA VAL A 156 -1.51 22.72 -3.16
C VAL A 156 -0.23 22.51 -3.94
N TYR A 157 0.18 21.26 -4.04
CA TYR A 157 1.41 20.82 -4.69
C TYR A 157 1.11 19.90 -5.86
N GLU A 158 1.90 20.05 -6.92
CA GLU A 158 2.07 19.03 -7.94
C GLU A 158 3.33 18.23 -7.58
N VAL A 159 3.20 16.92 -7.43
CA VAL A 159 4.33 16.01 -7.22
C VAL A 159 4.47 15.13 -8.44
N GLY A 160 5.58 15.31 -9.16
CA GLY A 160 5.98 14.44 -10.26
C GLY A 160 6.80 13.26 -9.74
N GLU A 161 6.33 12.03 -9.90
CA GLU A 161 7.09 10.82 -9.65
C GLU A 161 7.77 10.34 -10.93
N GLN A 162 9.10 10.33 -10.93
CA GLN A 162 9.89 9.86 -12.07
C GLN A 162 9.77 8.34 -12.21
N ILE A 163 9.33 7.89 -13.39
CA ILE A 163 9.24 6.47 -13.75
C ILE A 163 10.45 6.09 -14.62
N PHE A 164 10.72 6.90 -15.64
CA PHE A 164 11.86 6.83 -16.55
C PHE A 164 12.39 8.23 -16.79
N SER A 165 13.58 8.36 -17.41
CA SER A 165 14.33 9.61 -17.59
C SER A 165 13.46 10.87 -17.77
N SER A 166 12.45 10.82 -18.63
CA SER A 166 11.56 11.95 -18.92
C SER A 166 10.07 11.72 -18.63
N ILE A 167 9.68 10.56 -18.09
CA ILE A 167 8.27 10.22 -17.84
C ILE A 167 7.96 10.39 -16.36
N PHE A 168 6.99 11.26 -16.07
CA PHE A 168 6.53 11.55 -14.71
C PHE A 168 5.04 11.26 -14.57
N ASN A 169 4.68 10.50 -13.55
CA ASN A 169 3.31 10.49 -13.06
C ASN A 169 3.10 11.70 -12.17
N LYS A 170 2.03 12.45 -12.39
CA LYS A 170 1.72 13.65 -11.62
C LYS A 170 0.62 13.36 -10.60
N PHE A 171 0.84 13.81 -9.38
CA PHE A 171 -0.10 13.67 -8.28
C PHE A 171 -0.34 15.02 -7.64
N VAL A 172 -1.60 15.31 -7.32
CA VAL A 172 -1.95 16.46 -6.50
C VAL A 172 -1.83 16.09 -5.02
N VAL A 173 -1.15 16.94 -4.26
CA VAL A 173 -1.02 16.82 -2.81
C VAL A 173 -1.43 18.13 -2.16
N THR A 174 -2.26 18.06 -1.14
CA THR A 174 -2.72 19.23 -0.39
C THR A 174 -2.15 19.16 1.02
N TYR A 175 -1.73 20.30 1.54
CA TYR A 175 -1.23 20.44 2.91
C TYR A 175 -1.94 21.59 3.62
N ASP A 176 -2.51 21.29 4.77
CA ASP A 176 -3.10 22.25 5.69
C ASP A 176 -2.14 22.41 6.89
N SER A 177 -1.50 23.57 6.95
CA SER A 177 -0.55 23.91 8.01
C SER A 177 -1.21 24.13 9.38
N VAL A 178 -2.49 24.49 9.41
CA VAL A 178 -3.25 24.76 10.64
C VAL A 178 -3.70 23.44 11.25
N ALA A 179 -4.25 22.55 10.44
CA ALA A 179 -4.68 21.21 10.86
C ALA A 179 -3.53 20.20 10.97
N ALA A 180 -2.34 20.56 10.44
CA ALA A 180 -1.19 19.67 10.24
C ALA A 180 -1.57 18.41 9.44
N GLU A 181 -2.32 18.61 8.36
CA GLU A 181 -2.87 17.55 7.52
C GLU A 181 -2.27 17.56 6.12
N VAL A 182 -1.80 16.40 5.68
CA VAL A 182 -1.43 16.14 4.29
C VAL A 182 -2.41 15.14 3.67
N LYS A 183 -2.86 15.42 2.45
CA LYS A 183 -3.70 14.50 1.66
C LYS A 183 -3.15 14.39 0.25
N CYS A 184 -3.07 13.17 -0.26
CA CYS A 184 -2.58 12.91 -1.61
C CYS A 184 -3.66 12.24 -2.44
N GLN A 185 -3.75 12.62 -3.72
CA GLN A 185 -4.64 12.02 -4.70
C GLN A 185 -4.45 10.51 -4.88
N CYS A 186 -3.28 9.94 -4.55
CA CYS A 186 -3.09 8.49 -4.65
C CYS A 186 -3.76 7.68 -3.53
N LEU A 187 -4.25 8.34 -2.49
CA LEU A 187 -5.05 7.76 -1.40
C LEU A 187 -4.42 6.54 -0.70
N LEU A 188 -3.10 6.42 -0.72
CA LEU A 188 -2.39 5.30 -0.09
C LEU A 188 -2.65 5.23 1.42
N PHE A 189 -2.80 6.40 2.06
CA PHE A 189 -3.08 6.47 3.48
C PHE A 189 -4.51 5.99 3.78
N GLU A 190 -5.49 6.46 3.02
CA GLU A 190 -6.90 6.09 3.17
C GLU A 190 -7.11 4.59 2.90
N SER A 191 -6.42 4.04 1.90
CA SER A 191 -6.54 2.64 1.49
C SER A 191 -5.74 1.66 2.37
N ARG A 192 -4.51 2.03 2.76
CA ARG A 192 -3.55 1.12 3.42
C ARG A 192 -3.03 1.60 4.78
N GLY A 193 -3.32 2.84 5.16
CA GLY A 193 -2.87 3.43 6.42
C GLY A 193 -1.39 3.82 6.45
N ILE A 194 -0.79 4.05 5.27
CA ILE A 194 0.63 4.40 5.11
C ILE A 194 0.73 5.68 4.29
N LEU A 195 1.49 6.66 4.78
CA LEU A 195 1.79 7.88 4.01
C LEU A 195 2.56 7.53 2.75
N CYS A 196 2.07 7.97 1.59
CA CYS A 196 2.76 7.76 0.32
C CYS A 196 4.01 8.62 0.20
N ARG A 197 4.91 8.21 -0.69
CA ARG A 197 6.09 8.97 -1.09
C ARG A 197 5.79 10.41 -1.53
N HIS A 198 4.61 10.68 -2.12
CA HIS A 198 4.23 12.02 -2.56
C HIS A 198 3.90 12.93 -1.37
N ALA A 199 3.12 12.44 -0.42
CA ALA A 199 2.84 13.12 0.84
C ALA A 199 4.12 13.36 1.64
N LEU A 200 4.99 12.36 1.75
CA LEU A 200 6.30 12.50 2.40
C LEU A 200 7.20 13.53 1.69
N SER A 201 7.09 13.64 0.36
CA SER A 201 7.79 14.66 -0.43
C SER A 201 7.34 16.07 -0.05
N VAL A 202 6.02 16.29 0.06
CA VAL A 202 5.45 17.57 0.50
C VAL A 202 5.78 17.89 1.95
N LEU A 203 5.64 16.94 2.87
CA LEU A 203 6.01 17.14 4.28
C LEU A 203 7.48 17.56 4.44
N SER A 204 8.35 17.02 3.59
CA SER A 204 9.77 17.41 3.58
C SER A 204 10.01 18.78 2.98
N PHE A 205 9.24 19.15 1.94
CA PHE A 205 9.25 20.49 1.36
C PHE A 205 8.81 21.54 2.39
N GLU A 206 7.77 21.24 3.15
CA GLU A 206 7.22 22.05 4.25
C GLU A 206 8.05 21.99 5.54
N ARG A 207 9.17 21.25 5.53
CA ARG A 207 10.10 21.08 6.67
C ARG A 207 9.43 20.54 7.94
N VAL A 208 8.39 19.73 7.76
CA VAL A 208 7.69 19.06 8.86
C VAL A 208 8.61 17.99 9.45
N SER A 209 8.85 18.06 10.75
CA SER A 209 9.68 17.09 11.49
C SER A 209 8.85 15.97 12.12
N GLN A 210 7.58 16.21 12.41
CA GLN A 210 6.67 15.24 13.01
C GLN A 210 5.30 15.25 12.38
N VAL A 211 4.75 14.06 12.19
CA VAL A 211 3.39 13.91 11.66
C VAL A 211 2.39 13.86 12.81
N SER A 212 1.19 14.37 12.56
CA SER A 212 0.09 14.25 13.53
C SER A 212 -0.18 12.77 13.87
N PRO A 213 -0.54 12.43 15.12
CA PRO A 213 -0.88 11.07 15.54
C PRO A 213 -1.93 10.39 14.67
N ARG A 214 -2.78 11.15 13.98
CA ARG A 214 -3.76 10.64 13.00
C ARG A 214 -3.13 9.74 11.93
N TYR A 215 -1.86 9.95 11.58
CA TYR A 215 -1.14 9.17 10.58
C TYR A 215 -0.45 7.93 11.13
N ILE A 216 -0.48 7.74 12.46
CA ILE A 216 0.10 6.61 13.18
C ILE A 216 -1.04 5.71 13.64
N LEU A 217 -1.31 4.63 12.90
CA LEU A 217 -2.43 3.76 13.19
C LEU A 217 -2.07 2.67 14.22
N GLU A 218 -2.83 2.60 15.31
CA GLU A 218 -2.63 1.62 16.39
C GLU A 218 -2.64 0.17 15.90
N ARG A 219 -3.47 -0.17 14.91
CA ARG A 219 -3.53 -1.50 14.26
C ARG A 219 -2.16 -2.02 13.81
N TRP A 220 -1.26 -1.12 13.42
CA TRP A 220 0.08 -1.44 12.93
C TRP A 220 1.15 -1.42 14.02
N SER A 221 0.77 -1.07 15.25
CA SER A 221 1.69 -0.92 16.37
C SER A 221 2.17 -2.28 16.90
N LYS A 222 3.43 -2.32 17.31
CA LYS A 222 4.03 -3.43 18.09
C LYS A 222 3.41 -3.61 19.48
N LYS A 223 2.76 -2.57 20.00
CA LYS A 223 2.22 -2.55 21.37
C LYS A 223 0.86 -3.25 21.50
N VAL A 224 0.21 -3.56 20.38
CA VAL A 224 -1.06 -4.28 20.38
C VAL A 224 -0.77 -5.78 20.40
N LYS A 225 -1.16 -6.45 21.49
CA LYS A 225 -1.15 -7.92 21.55
C LYS A 225 -2.20 -8.46 20.56
N ARG A 226 -1.77 -9.37 19.69
CA ARG A 226 -2.63 -10.02 18.70
C ARG A 226 -3.05 -11.41 19.17
#